data_AF-A0A3L7PI48-F1
#
_entry.id   AF-A0A3L7PI48-F1
#
_cell.length_a   1.000
_cell.length_b   1.000
_cell.length_c   1.000
_cell.angle_alpha   90.00
_cell.angle_beta   90.00
_cell.angle_gamma   90.00
#
_symmetry.space_group_name_H-M   'P 1'
#
loop_
_entity.id
_entity.type
_entity.pdbx_description
1 polymer ?
#
loop_
_entity_poly.entity_id
_entity_poly.type
_entity_poly.pdbx_seq_one_letter_code
_entity_poly.pdbx_strand_id
1 'polypeptide(L)' 'MLVTSLYVARLDNEVIRAAADTVCTELRRRLSGGLPTDCYFQQVTSLGDANAHGHFPDLNETPQAGLLMPYPNQC' A
#
# COMPACT_ATOMS: atom_id res chain seq x y z
N MET A 1 -5.79 -8.39 6.84
CA MET A 1 -5.88 -6.95 6.49
C MET A 1 -5.68 -5.99 7.64
N LEU A 2 -5.46 -6.48 8.87
CA LEU A 2 -5.34 -5.58 10.02
C LEU A 2 -3.97 -4.89 10.09
N VAL A 3 -2.88 -5.60 9.74
CA VAL A 3 -1.52 -5.03 9.80
C VAL A 3 -1.35 -3.87 8.83
N THR A 4 -1.82 -4.04 7.58
CA THR A 4 -1.76 -3.01 6.54
C THR A 4 -2.59 -1.78 6.90
N SER A 5 -3.83 -1.98 7.36
CA SER A 5 -4.71 -0.87 7.75
C SER A 5 -4.18 -0.12 8.98
N LEU A 6 -3.70 -0.82 10.01
CA LEU A 6 -3.16 -0.18 11.22
C LEU A 6 -1.84 0.55 10.97
N TYR A 7 -0.98 0.02 10.09
CA TYR A 7 0.25 0.70 9.71
C TYR A 7 -0.05 2.01 8.98
N VAL A 8 -0.92 1.94 7.98
CA VAL A 8 -1.22 3.08 7.11
C VAL A 8 -2.11 4.13 7.78
N ALA A 9 -2.91 3.74 8.78
CA ALA A 9 -3.65 4.68 9.63
C ALA A 9 -2.73 5.65 10.41
N ARG A 10 -1.45 5.32 10.57
CA ARG A 10 -0.45 6.17 11.24
C ARG A 10 0.27 7.14 10.28
N LEU A 11 0.03 7.02 8.98
CA LEU A 11 0.68 7.85 7.95
C LEU A 11 -0.30 8.95 7.52
N ASP A 12 0.20 10.18 7.35
CA ASP A 12 -0.61 11.35 6.94
C ASP A 12 -0.72 11.52 5.42
N ASN A 13 -0.17 10.59 4.64
CA ASN A 13 -0.24 10.65 3.18
C ASN A 13 -1.50 9.94 2.64
N GLU A 14 -2.38 10.71 1.98
CA GLU A 14 -3.64 10.21 1.44
C GLU A 14 -3.47 9.22 0.28
N VAL A 15 -2.42 9.38 -0.54
CA VAL A 15 -2.11 8.44 -1.64
C VAL A 15 -1.68 7.09 -1.09
N ILE A 16 -0.88 7.06 -0.02
CA ILE A 16 -0.53 5.81 0.66
C ILE A 16 -1.79 5.16 1.26
N ARG A 17 -2.69 5.95 1.86
CA ARG A 17 -3.98 5.42 2.36
C ARG A 17 -4.83 4.81 1.25
N ALA A 18 -4.96 5.48 0.12
CA ALA A 18 -5.70 4.99 -1.04
C ALA A 18 -5.06 3.72 -1.65
N ALA A 19 -3.73 3.66 -1.72
CA ALA A 19 -3.01 2.47 -2.16
C ALA A 19 -3.23 1.27 -1.23
N ALA A 20 -3.17 1.51 0.09
CA ALA A 20 -3.42 0.47 1.08
C ALA A 20 -4.84 -0.06 1.03
N ASP A 21 -5.83 0.81 0.85
CA ASP A 21 -7.24 0.43 0.73
C ASP A 21 -7.49 -0.39 -0.54
N THR A 22 -6.90 0.01 -1.67
CA THR A 22 -6.93 -0.75 -2.94
C THR A 22 -6.38 -2.17 -2.75
N VAL A 23 -5.22 -2.30 -2.10
CA VAL A 23 -4.60 -3.60 -1.79
C VAL A 23 -5.48 -4.43 -0.85
N CYS A 24 -6.08 -3.79 0.17
CA CYS A 24 -6.97 -4.46 1.10
C CYS A 24 -8.21 -5.01 0.40
N THR A 25 -8.79 -4.23 -0.51
CA THR A 25 -9.96 -4.60 -1.31
C THR A 25 -9.64 -5.75 -2.28
N GLU A 26 -8.54 -5.69 -3.01
CA GLU A 26 -8.15 -6.75 -3.95
C GLU A 26 -7.87 -8.07 -3.24
N LEU A 27 -7.16 -8.05 -2.12
CA LEU A 27 -6.89 -9.26 -1.35
C LEU A 27 -8.15 -9.81 -0.67
N ARG A 28 -9.06 -8.96 -0.20
CA ARG A 28 -10.39 -9.39 0.26
C ARG A 28 -11.17 -10.07 -0.86
N ARG A 29 -11.14 -9.50 -2.07
CA ARG A 29 -11.77 -10.06 -3.26
C ARG A 29 -11.17 -11.44 -3.60
N ARG A 30 -9.85 -11.58 -3.60
CA ARG A 30 -9.16 -12.86 -3.82
C ARG A 30 -9.54 -13.92 -2.79
N LEU A 31 -9.64 -13.53 -1.52
CA LEU A 31 -10.04 -14.44 -0.43
C LEU A 31 -11.51 -14.88 -0.51
N SER A 32 -12.39 -13.99 -0.98
CA SER A 32 -13.83 -14.26 -1.09
C SER A 32 -14.26 -14.84 -2.45
N GLY A 33 -13.38 -14.82 -3.46
CA GLY A 33 -13.72 -15.21 -4.83
C GLY A 33 -14.65 -14.21 -5.55
N GLY A 34 -14.76 -12.97 -5.05
CA GLY A 34 -15.67 -11.97 -5.58
C GLY A 34 -15.28 -11.42 -6.96
N LEU A 35 -16.28 -10.92 -7.70
CA LEU A 35 -16.05 -10.15 -8.92
C LEU A 35 -15.57 -8.72 -8.59
N PRO A 36 -14.70 -8.13 -9.41
CA PRO A 36 -14.34 -6.73 -9.26
C PRO A 36 -15.53 -5.85 -9.66
N THR A 37 -15.71 -4.74 -8.96
CA THR A 37 -16.77 -3.77 -9.23
C THR A 37 -16.24 -2.58 -10.03
N ASP A 38 -17.12 -1.84 -10.70
CA ASP A 38 -16.74 -0.62 -11.41
C ASP A 38 -16.08 0.41 -10.49
N CYS A 39 -16.57 0.51 -9.24
CA CYS A 39 -15.99 1.37 -8.22
C CYS A 39 -14.53 1.00 -7.92
N TYR A 40 -14.19 -0.30 -7.87
CA TYR A 40 -12.81 -0.75 -7.70
C TYR A 40 -11.93 -0.28 -8.87
N PHE A 41 -12.39 -0.42 -10.11
CA PHE A 41 -11.63 0.03 -11.28
C PHE A 41 -11.44 1.55 -11.32
N GLN A 42 -12.46 2.32 -10.94
CA GLN A 42 -12.33 3.77 -10.80
C GLN A 42 -11.29 4.12 -9.73
N GLN A 43 -11.34 3.48 -8.57
CA GLN A 43 -10.38 3.72 -7.47
C GLN A 43 -8.94 3.42 -7.90
N VAL A 44 -8.70 2.29 -8.57
CA VAL A 44 -7.37 1.93 -9.10
C VAL A 44 -6.88 2.95 -10.13
N THR A 45 -7.78 3.43 -10.99
CA THR A 45 -7.45 4.39 -12.06
C THR A 45 -7.09 5.75 -11.47
N SER A 46 -7.89 6.28 -10.55
CA SER A 46 -7.61 7.54 -9.85
C SER A 46 -6.31 7.48 -9.04
N LEU A 47 -6.03 6.34 -8.41
CA LEU A 47 -4.75 6.11 -7.73
C LEU A 47 -3.57 6.11 -8.71
N GLY A 48 -3.72 5.46 -9.86
CA GLY A 48 -2.71 5.44 -10.91
C GLY A 48 -2.40 6.84 -11.44
N ASP A 49 -3.42 7.67 -11.61
CA ASP A 49 -3.28 9.07 -12.00
C ASP A 49 -2.53 9.88 -10.94
N ALA A 50 -2.90 9.74 -9.66
CA ALA A 50 -2.20 10.40 -8.56
C ALA A 50 -0.71 9.99 -8.48
N ASN A 51 -0.40 8.72 -8.73
CA ASN A 51 0.98 8.24 -8.77
C ASN A 51 1.75 8.81 -9.96
N ALA A 52 1.13 8.89 -11.14
CA ALA A 52 1.75 9.47 -12.34
C ALA A 52 2.12 10.96 -12.16
N HIS A 53 1.35 11.68 -11.36
CA HIS A 53 1.61 13.08 -10.99
C HIS A 53 2.60 13.25 -9.83
N GLY A 54 3.21 12.16 -9.34
CA GLY A 54 4.27 12.22 -8.32
C GLY A 54 3.76 12.42 -6.88
N HIS A 55 2.49 12.12 -6.60
CA HIS A 55 1.94 12.23 -5.24
C HIS A 55 2.30 11.04 -4.33
N PHE A 56 2.97 10.01 -4.87
CA PHE A 56 3.53 8.94 -4.08
C PHE A 56 4.89 9.37 -3.52
N PRO A 57 5.09 9.31 -2.19
CA PRO A 57 6.34 9.74 -1.58
C PRO A 57 7.47 8.78 -1.97
N ASP A 58 8.66 9.35 -2.17
CA ASP A 58 9.84 8.56 -2.52
C ASP A 58 10.23 7.62 -1.35
N LEU A 59 10.88 6.50 -1.66
CA LEU A 59 11.28 5.50 -0.67
C LEU A 59 12.24 6.06 0.39
N ASN A 60 12.88 7.19 0.08
CA ASN A 60 13.73 7.95 0.99
C ASN A 60 12.95 8.55 2.18
N GLU A 61 11.64 8.80 2.02
CA GLU A 61 10.77 9.35 3.08
C GLU A 61 10.19 8.25 3.98
N THR A 62 10.43 6.97 3.66
CA THR A 62 9.96 5.84 4.46
C THR A 62 10.96 5.54 5.58
N PRO A 63 10.51 5.47 6.85
CA PRO A 63 11.41 5.16 7.95
C PRO A 63 12.04 3.77 7.75
N GLN A 64 13.36 3.73 7.53
CA GLN A 64 14.11 2.48 7.53
C GLN A 64 14.15 1.93 8.95
N ALA A 65 13.44 0.82 9.17
CA ALA A 65 13.66 0.00 10.35
C ALA A 65 14.98 -0.77 10.15
N GLY A 66 15.87 -0.70 11.14
CA GLY A 66 17.07 -1.53 11.15
C GLY A 66 16.71 -3.02 11.10
N LEU A 67 17.53 -3.82 10.41
CA LEU A 67 17.42 -5.28 10.43
C LEU A 67 17.55 -5.78 11.88
N LEU A 68 16.44 -6.26 12.45
CA LEU A 68 16.40 -6.75 13.84
C LEU A 68 17.25 -8.03 14.04
N MET A 69 17.46 -8.78 12.97
CA MET A 69 18.43 -9.89 12.92
C MET A 69 19.38 -9.67 11.75
N PRO A 70 20.52 -9.00 11.97
CA PRO A 70 21.54 -8.89 10.94
C PRO A 70 22.15 -10.27 10.68
N TYR A 71 22.30 -10.64 9.41
CA TYR A 71 23.12 -11.80 9.08
C TYR A 71 24.59 -11.45 9.35
N PRO A 72 25.36 -12.30 10.03
CA PRO A 72 26.78 -12.10 10.14
C PRO A 72 27.36 -12.15 8.73
N ASN A 73 28.03 -11.08 8.36
CA ASN A 73 28.66 -10.83 7.08
C ASN A 73 29.40 -12.10 6.65
N GLN A 74 28.94 -12.79 5.61
CA GLN A 74 29.74 -13.84 4.99
C GLN A 74 30.91 -13.14 4.28
N CYS A 75 32.13 -13.56 4.62
CA CYS A 75 33.38 -13.07 4.05
C CYS A 75 33.41 -13.14 2.53
#